data_AF-A0A1J4JJ08-F1
#
_entry.id   AF-A0A1J4JJ08-F1
#
_cell.length_a   1.000
_cell.length_b   1.000
_cell.length_c   1.000
_cell.angle_alpha   90.00
_cell.angle_beta   90.00
_cell.angle_gamma   90.00
#
_symmetry.space_group_name_H-M   'P 1'
#
loop_
_entity.id
_entity.type
_entity.pdbx_description
1 polymer ?
#
loop_
_entity_poly.entity_id
_entity_poly.type
_entity_poly.pdbx_seq_one_letter_code
_entity_poly.pdbx_strand_id
1 'polypeptide(L)'
;MFFFLLSPVFSFTKGFHSFTVTHKKPFHIRLTKNLLVFVLEKEPPKNINFTSINKHNKSVKIPAEILPNMQFFDTAIYVSVPKKVKYRLHFWIVPTNLCSGISYSVTSDFAISYELHTAKSPADICIFGQGGASSYSTEIDAKFTSKNSRVNFYRNVNKPSRKCKPNHPCSYSSSKPFFIRVSNITGSEVTMKMIYKIKKSGSKPNDCAFRPIPYLIDGTHHTPVTNMKVKDIVCFSASEEWRSLLTIGVAVSIIVILIFAALQGFGCINFFSLFTGGSEDRFKALKANPFAGELAQEEAAEIGHEEQA
;
A
#
# COMPACT_ATOMS: atom_id res chain seq x y z
N MET A 1 1.07 24.45 34.22
CA MET A 1 0.25 23.70 33.26
C MET A 1 -0.64 24.68 32.47
N PHE A 2 -0.06 25.57 31.65
CA PHE A 2 -0.80 26.66 30.98
C PHE A 2 -0.25 27.08 29.59
N PHE A 3 0.55 26.23 28.92
CA PHE A 3 1.21 26.57 27.66
C PHE A 3 0.55 26.03 26.37
N PHE A 4 -0.73 25.63 26.42
CA PHE A 4 -1.43 25.08 25.24
C PHE A 4 -2.22 26.11 24.40
N LEU A 5 -2.30 27.37 24.82
CA LEU A 5 -3.27 28.34 24.26
C LEU A 5 -2.89 28.96 22.90
N LEU A 6 -1.70 28.74 22.36
CA LEU A 6 -1.25 29.33 21.09
C LEU A 6 -0.87 28.31 20.01
N SER A 7 -1.33 27.05 20.13
CA SER A 7 -1.12 26.09 19.05
C SER A 7 -2.00 26.50 17.85
N PRO A 8 -1.42 26.75 16.66
CA PRO A 8 -2.21 27.12 15.49
C PRO A 8 -3.22 26.02 15.18
N VAL A 9 -4.51 26.37 15.16
CA VAL A 9 -5.57 25.46 14.71
C VAL A 9 -5.44 25.34 13.20
N PHE A 10 -5.13 24.14 12.71
CA PHE A 10 -5.08 23.93 11.28
C PHE A 10 -6.49 23.81 10.72
N SER A 11 -6.83 24.68 9.77
CA SER A 11 -8.03 24.51 8.94
C SER A 11 -7.68 23.60 7.77
N PHE A 12 -8.20 22.39 7.79
CA PHE A 12 -8.09 21.45 6.69
C PHE A 12 -9.36 21.49 5.84
N THR A 13 -9.21 21.51 4.52
CA THR A 13 -10.34 21.33 3.61
C THR A 13 -10.87 19.90 3.70
N LYS A 14 -12.06 19.64 3.19
CA LYS A 14 -12.61 18.27 3.17
C LYS A 14 -11.87 17.41 2.14
N GLY A 15 -11.63 16.14 2.45
CA GLY A 15 -10.88 15.21 1.60
C GLY A 15 -9.79 14.44 2.34
N PHE A 16 -8.91 13.79 1.58
CA PHE A 16 -7.74 13.08 2.11
C PHE A 16 -6.57 14.03 2.32
N HIS A 17 -5.90 13.88 3.46
CA HIS A 17 -4.73 14.68 3.83
C HIS A 17 -3.59 13.81 4.33
N SER A 18 -2.39 14.37 4.22
CA SER A 18 -1.20 13.83 4.87
C SER A 18 -0.51 14.94 5.64
N PHE A 19 -0.25 14.73 6.92
CA PHE A 19 0.38 15.74 7.78
C PHE A 19 1.53 15.12 8.56
N THR A 20 2.69 15.78 8.59
CA THR A 20 3.84 15.31 9.37
C THR A 20 3.87 16.04 10.71
N VAL A 21 3.49 15.32 11.77
CA VAL A 21 3.56 15.78 13.15
C VAL A 21 5.01 15.82 13.59
N THR A 22 5.42 16.95 14.14
CA THR A 22 6.72 17.14 14.79
C THR A 22 6.51 17.84 16.12
N HIS A 23 7.48 17.78 17.03
CA HIS A 23 7.39 18.48 18.31
C HIS A 23 7.10 19.99 18.16
N LYS A 24 7.61 20.62 17.09
CA LYS A 24 7.38 22.06 16.80
C LYS A 24 6.08 22.32 16.04
N LYS A 25 5.48 21.29 15.43
CA LYS A 25 4.27 21.38 14.61
C LYS A 25 3.33 20.24 15.02
N PRO A 26 2.66 20.36 16.18
CA PRO A 26 1.66 19.37 16.60
C PRO A 26 0.47 19.39 15.63
N PHE A 27 -0.27 18.29 15.56
CA PHE A 27 -1.54 18.27 14.83
C PHE A 27 -2.65 18.72 15.74
N HIS A 28 -3.45 19.68 15.30
CA HIS A 28 -4.62 20.15 16.02
C HIS A 28 -5.72 20.47 15.01
N ILE A 29 -6.84 19.76 15.15
CA ILE A 29 -8.04 19.97 14.33
C ILE A 29 -9.27 19.99 15.23
N ARG A 30 -10.19 20.93 14.95
CA ARG A 30 -11.52 20.95 15.56
C ARG A 30 -12.55 20.54 14.52
N LEU A 31 -13.34 19.52 14.82
CA LEU A 31 -14.36 18.99 13.91
C LEU A 31 -15.71 19.63 14.21
N THR A 32 -16.41 20.04 13.16
CA THR A 32 -17.79 20.54 13.23
C THR A 32 -18.51 20.12 11.96
N LYS A 33 -19.56 19.29 12.07
CA LYS A 33 -20.31 18.71 10.92
C LYS A 33 -19.44 17.89 9.94
N ASN A 34 -18.27 17.49 10.38
CA ASN A 34 -17.36 16.64 9.63
C ASN A 34 -16.88 15.52 10.57
N LEU A 35 -16.63 14.35 9.99
CA LEU A 35 -15.96 13.25 10.65
C LEU A 35 -14.51 13.18 10.20
N LEU A 36 -13.64 12.80 11.12
CA LEU A 36 -12.23 12.50 10.86
C LEU A 36 -12.07 10.97 10.89
N VAL A 37 -11.50 10.39 9.83
CA VAL A 37 -11.19 8.96 9.77
C VAL A 37 -9.68 8.76 9.74
N PHE A 38 -9.17 7.96 10.66
CA PHE A 38 -7.85 7.35 10.54
C PHE A 38 -7.98 5.92 10.02
N VAL A 39 -7.18 5.60 9.01
CA VAL A 39 -6.90 4.23 8.55
C VAL A 39 -5.39 4.12 8.44
N LEU A 40 -4.77 3.77 9.56
CA LEU A 40 -3.34 3.61 9.72
C LEU A 40 -2.99 2.14 9.51
N GLU A 41 -1.86 1.93 8.86
CA GLU A 41 -1.36 0.59 8.54
C GLU A 41 -0.85 -0.16 9.77
N LYS A 42 -0.38 0.60 10.78
CA LYS A 42 0.21 0.08 12.01
C LYS A 42 -0.24 0.91 13.20
N GLU A 43 -0.18 0.28 14.36
CA GLU A 43 -0.30 0.97 15.64
C GLU A 43 0.69 2.13 15.71
N PRO A 44 0.24 3.34 16.09
CA PRO A 44 1.15 4.43 16.36
C PRO A 44 2.14 4.04 17.47
N PRO A 45 3.43 4.41 17.35
CA PRO A 45 4.38 4.22 18.44
C PRO A 45 3.88 4.80 19.77
N LYS A 46 4.09 4.08 20.88
CA LYS A 46 3.61 4.44 22.24
C LYS A 46 4.04 5.83 22.73
N ASN A 47 5.09 6.40 22.13
CA ASN A 47 5.60 7.73 22.47
C ASN A 47 4.83 8.87 21.77
N ILE A 48 3.85 8.56 20.91
CA ILE A 48 2.98 9.53 20.28
C ILE A 48 1.72 9.68 21.11
N ASN A 49 1.42 10.92 21.51
CA ASN A 49 0.25 11.21 22.33
C ASN A 49 -0.90 11.67 21.45
N PHE A 50 -2.01 10.94 21.50
CA PHE A 50 -3.29 11.31 20.90
C PHE A 50 -4.27 11.68 22.00
N THR A 51 -4.93 12.81 21.84
CA THR A 51 -5.89 13.34 22.81
C THR A 51 -7.10 13.88 22.06
N SER A 52 -8.29 13.47 22.49
CA SER A 52 -9.53 14.10 22.09
C SER A 52 -9.97 15.09 23.17
N ILE A 53 -10.59 16.18 22.75
CA ILE A 53 -11.23 17.17 23.63
C ILE A 53 -12.70 17.17 23.26
N ASN A 54 -13.55 16.77 24.20
CA ASN A 54 -14.99 16.68 23.97
C ASN A 54 -15.68 18.06 24.05
N LYS A 55 -16.99 18.08 23.83
CA LYS A 55 -17.81 19.32 23.88
C LYS A 55 -17.77 20.02 25.24
N HIS A 56 -17.45 19.31 26.31
CA HIS A 56 -17.30 19.84 27.67
C HIS A 56 -15.87 20.26 28.00
N ASN A 57 -14.99 20.41 27.00
CA ASN A 57 -13.57 20.72 27.16
C ASN A 57 -12.79 19.71 28.03
N LYS A 58 -13.30 18.48 28.21
CA LYS A 58 -12.56 17.42 28.90
C LYS A 58 -11.64 16.73 27.91
N SER A 59 -10.37 16.66 28.26
CA SER A 59 -9.36 15.92 27.50
C SER A 59 -9.39 14.44 27.84
N VAL A 60 -9.50 13.58 26.82
CA VAL A 60 -9.44 12.13 26.94
C VAL A 60 -8.25 11.63 26.12
N LYS A 61 -7.36 10.87 26.75
CA LYS A 61 -6.26 10.21 26.04
C LYS A 61 -6.83 9.07 25.20
N ILE A 62 -6.46 9.01 23.92
CA ILE A 62 -6.89 7.94 23.03
C ILE A 62 -5.81 6.85 23.06
N PRO A 63 -6.12 5.61 23.47
CA PRO A 63 -5.17 4.50 23.47
C PRO A 63 -4.61 4.24 22.06
N ALA A 64 -3.33 3.89 21.96
CA ALA A 64 -2.66 3.70 20.68
C ALA A 64 -3.24 2.50 19.92
N GLU A 65 -3.69 1.49 20.66
CA GLU A 65 -4.16 0.19 20.19
C GLU A 65 -5.43 0.31 19.34
N ILE A 66 -6.27 1.31 19.60
CA ILE A 66 -7.54 1.53 18.89
C ILE A 66 -7.44 2.54 17.75
N LEU A 67 -6.35 3.31 17.68
CA LEU A 67 -6.16 4.35 16.68
C LEU A 67 -6.02 3.90 15.23
N PRO A 68 -5.52 2.69 14.90
CA PRO A 68 -5.31 2.30 13.52
C PRO A 68 -6.55 2.46 12.67
N ASN A 69 -7.72 2.19 13.22
CA ASN A 69 -8.99 2.37 12.54
C ASN A 69 -9.91 3.09 13.52
N MET A 70 -10.03 4.41 13.39
CA MET A 70 -10.86 5.19 14.31
C MET A 70 -11.56 6.35 13.62
N GLN A 71 -12.79 6.60 14.02
CA GLN A 71 -13.58 7.76 13.61
C GLN A 71 -13.84 8.71 14.77
N PHE A 72 -13.79 10.00 14.47
CA PHE A 72 -14.06 11.06 15.44
C PHE A 72 -15.16 11.98 14.94
N PHE A 73 -16.11 12.29 15.83
CA PHE A 73 -17.26 13.14 15.59
C PHE A 73 -17.27 14.31 16.57
N ASP A 74 -17.54 15.52 16.07
CA ASP A 74 -17.77 16.74 16.87
C ASP A 74 -16.80 16.95 18.06
N THR A 75 -15.53 16.64 17.86
CA THR A 75 -14.46 16.73 18.87
C THR A 75 -13.25 17.47 18.30
N ALA A 76 -12.39 17.97 19.17
CA ALA A 76 -11.06 18.42 18.76
C ALA A 76 -10.03 17.31 19.00
N ILE A 77 -9.18 17.06 18.02
CA ILE A 77 -8.11 16.06 18.09
C ILE A 77 -6.77 16.76 18.12
N TYR A 78 -5.97 16.38 19.11
CA TYR A 78 -4.61 16.84 19.30
C TYR A 78 -3.63 15.67 19.22
N VAL A 79 -2.59 15.80 18.40
CA VAL A 79 -1.50 14.81 18.31
C VAL A 79 -0.16 15.51 18.50
N SER A 80 0.64 14.98 19.42
CA SER A 80 1.97 15.49 19.73
C SER A 80 3.02 14.37 19.74
N VAL A 81 4.27 14.74 19.44
CA VAL A 81 5.41 13.83 19.37
C VAL A 81 6.63 14.40 20.10
N PRO A 82 7.55 13.55 20.61
CA PRO A 82 8.80 13.98 21.27
C PRO A 82 9.77 14.76 20.35
N LYS A 83 10.75 15.47 20.95
CA LYS A 83 11.68 16.43 20.28
C LYS A 83 12.52 15.91 19.10
N LYS A 84 12.54 14.61 18.80
CA LYS A 84 13.30 14.00 17.69
C LYS A 84 12.47 13.03 16.85
N VAL A 85 11.16 12.97 17.08
CA VAL A 85 10.26 12.06 16.37
C VAL A 85 9.50 12.84 15.31
N LYS A 86 9.39 12.26 14.13
CA LYS A 86 8.50 12.71 13.06
C LYS A 86 7.49 11.61 12.80
N TYR A 87 6.21 11.96 12.75
CA TYR A 87 5.16 10.98 12.50
C TYR A 87 4.23 11.48 11.41
N ARG A 88 4.05 10.67 10.37
CA ARG A 88 3.19 11.02 9.24
C ARG A 88 1.79 10.46 9.48
N LEU A 89 0.83 11.36 9.60
CA LEU A 89 -0.60 11.05 9.68
C LEU A 89 -1.19 11.02 8.27
N HIS A 90 -2.05 10.03 8.04
CA HIS A 90 -2.92 9.92 6.88
C HIS A 90 -4.36 9.87 7.35
N PHE A 91 -5.21 10.77 6.85
CA PHE A 91 -6.57 10.87 7.35
C PHE A 91 -7.53 11.44 6.32
N TRP A 92 -8.82 11.14 6.52
CA TRP A 92 -9.92 11.71 5.76
C TRP A 92 -10.71 12.67 6.62
N ILE A 93 -11.08 13.82 6.04
CA ILE A 93 -12.12 14.71 6.57
C ILE A 93 -13.33 14.60 5.65
N VAL A 94 -14.43 14.07 6.16
CA VAL A 94 -15.63 13.78 5.38
C VAL A 94 -16.83 14.46 6.01
N PRO A 95 -17.76 15.03 5.22
CA PRO A 95 -19.04 15.49 5.76
C PRO A 95 -19.80 14.36 6.47
N THR A 96 -20.37 14.62 7.64
CA THR A 96 -21.12 13.60 8.40
C THR A 96 -22.31 13.04 7.63
N ASN A 97 -22.96 13.86 6.81
CA ASN A 97 -24.08 13.44 5.95
C ASN A 97 -23.66 12.53 4.78
N LEU A 98 -22.37 12.45 4.45
CA LEU A 98 -21.89 11.61 3.35
C LEU A 98 -21.63 10.17 3.81
N CYS A 99 -21.17 9.99 5.06
CA CYS A 99 -20.90 8.70 5.68
C CYS A 99 -21.54 8.66 7.09
N SER A 100 -22.87 8.76 7.15
CA SER A 100 -23.65 8.74 8.39
C SER A 100 -23.95 7.33 8.93
N GLY A 101 -23.63 6.30 8.15
CA GLY A 101 -23.88 4.91 8.50
C GLY A 101 -22.64 4.20 9.04
N ILE A 102 -22.46 2.94 8.68
CA ILE A 102 -21.32 2.13 9.14
C ILE A 102 -20.12 2.40 8.26
N SER A 103 -18.95 2.53 8.87
CA SER A 103 -17.71 2.63 8.12
C SER A 103 -16.81 1.42 8.33
N TYR A 104 -16.11 1.03 7.28
CA TYR A 104 -15.13 -0.05 7.28
C TYR A 104 -13.79 0.44 6.79
N SER A 105 -12.72 -0.14 7.33
CA SER A 105 -11.36 0.04 6.87
C SER A 105 -10.94 -1.17 6.06
N VAL A 106 -10.29 -0.93 4.92
CA VAL A 106 -9.60 -1.96 4.15
C VAL A 106 -8.09 -1.65 4.13
N THR A 107 -7.32 -2.65 4.57
CA THR A 107 -5.86 -2.61 4.65
C THR A 107 -5.30 -3.83 3.94
N SER A 108 -4.17 -3.66 3.27
CA SER A 108 -3.50 -4.74 2.52
C SER A 108 -2.03 -4.41 2.34
N ASP A 109 -1.20 -5.40 2.05
CA ASP A 109 0.17 -5.17 1.60
C ASP A 109 0.21 -4.87 0.09
N PHE A 110 -0.38 -5.76 -0.71
CA PHE A 110 -0.51 -5.61 -2.15
C PHE A 110 -1.96 -5.72 -2.62
N ALA A 111 -2.63 -6.84 -2.34
CA ALA A 111 -4.06 -6.98 -2.64
C ALA A 111 -4.82 -7.74 -1.54
N ILE A 112 -6.10 -7.45 -1.42
CA ILE A 112 -7.04 -8.19 -0.57
C ILE A 112 -8.29 -8.47 -1.38
N SER A 113 -8.74 -9.72 -1.36
CA SER A 113 -10.02 -10.14 -1.89
C SER A 113 -10.91 -10.59 -0.73
N TYR A 114 -12.19 -10.22 -0.75
CA TYR A 114 -13.15 -10.67 0.26
C TYR A 114 -14.57 -10.60 -0.28
N GLU A 115 -15.46 -11.36 0.35
CA GLU A 115 -16.90 -11.31 0.11
C GLU A 115 -17.64 -10.77 1.34
N LEU A 116 -18.53 -9.80 1.12
CA LEU A 116 -19.42 -9.23 2.12
C LEU A 116 -20.84 -9.66 1.84
N HIS A 117 -21.50 -10.20 2.86
CA HIS A 117 -22.89 -10.61 2.77
C HIS A 117 -23.69 -10.12 3.99
N THR A 118 -24.87 -9.54 3.74
CA THR A 118 -25.87 -9.30 4.78
C THR A 118 -27.28 -9.46 4.22
N ALA A 119 -28.14 -10.14 4.98
CA ALA A 119 -29.55 -10.29 4.62
C ALA A 119 -30.34 -8.98 4.76
N LYS A 120 -29.91 -8.11 5.67
CA LYS A 120 -30.56 -6.82 5.93
C LYS A 120 -29.55 -5.82 6.45
N SER A 121 -29.04 -4.94 5.58
CA SER A 121 -28.09 -3.92 5.99
C SER A 121 -28.75 -2.93 6.96
N PRO A 122 -28.17 -2.66 8.14
CA PRO A 122 -28.74 -1.70 9.09
C PRO A 122 -28.58 -0.24 8.64
N ALA A 123 -27.63 0.05 7.75
CA ALA A 123 -27.34 1.40 7.29
C ALA A 123 -26.62 1.41 5.92
N ASP A 124 -26.46 2.61 5.36
CA ASP A 124 -25.47 2.92 4.31
C ASP A 124 -24.04 2.67 4.80
N ILE A 125 -23.12 2.43 3.87
CA ILE A 125 -21.75 2.04 4.19
C ILE A 125 -20.72 2.92 3.51
N CYS A 126 -19.65 3.25 4.23
CA CYS A 126 -18.42 3.81 3.66
C CYS A 126 -17.23 2.88 3.90
N ILE A 127 -16.41 2.64 2.87
CA ILE A 127 -15.21 1.80 2.94
C ILE A 127 -14.01 2.68 2.64
N PHE A 128 -13.09 2.78 3.60
CA PHE A 128 -11.89 3.60 3.53
C PHE A 128 -10.66 2.71 3.37
N GLY A 129 -9.90 2.95 2.30
CA GLY A 129 -8.57 2.36 2.14
C GLY A 129 -7.51 3.09 2.94
N GLN A 130 -6.40 2.42 3.23
CA GLN A 130 -5.24 3.02 3.87
C GLN A 130 -4.52 4.07 2.99
N GLY A 131 -3.81 4.99 3.64
CA GLY A 131 -2.99 6.00 2.96
C GLY A 131 -1.64 5.47 2.46
N GLY A 132 -0.75 6.35 2.00
CA GLY A 132 0.67 6.05 1.84
C GLY A 132 1.11 5.26 0.60
N ALA A 133 0.21 4.83 -0.28
CA ALA A 133 0.54 4.08 -1.50
C ALA A 133 0.66 5.01 -2.73
N SER A 134 1.38 4.57 -3.76
CA SER A 134 1.55 5.30 -5.03
C SER A 134 0.37 5.09 -6.00
N SER A 135 -0.33 3.97 -5.87
CA SER A 135 -1.55 3.70 -6.64
C SER A 135 -2.52 2.81 -5.87
N TYR A 136 -3.79 2.96 -6.23
CA TYR A 136 -4.94 2.31 -5.63
C TYR A 136 -5.83 1.78 -6.75
N SER A 137 -6.36 0.57 -6.59
CA SER A 137 -7.35 0.00 -7.50
C SER A 137 -8.38 -0.79 -6.72
N THR A 138 -9.61 -0.79 -7.19
CA THR A 138 -10.68 -1.62 -6.65
C THR A 138 -11.53 -2.16 -7.76
N GLU A 139 -11.83 -3.44 -7.66
CA GLU A 139 -12.85 -4.13 -8.43
C GLU A 139 -13.95 -4.55 -7.45
N ILE A 140 -15.20 -4.23 -7.78
CA ILE A 140 -16.37 -4.53 -6.97
C ILE A 140 -17.45 -5.15 -7.84
N ASP A 141 -17.91 -6.33 -7.46
CA ASP A 141 -19.15 -6.93 -7.97
C ASP A 141 -20.17 -6.93 -6.83
N ALA A 142 -21.10 -5.99 -6.87
CA ALA A 142 -22.09 -5.78 -5.82
C ALA A 142 -23.50 -6.01 -6.33
N LYS A 143 -24.20 -6.91 -5.65
CA LYS A 143 -25.59 -7.30 -5.88
C LYS A 143 -26.46 -6.79 -4.73
N PHE A 144 -27.53 -6.11 -5.09
CA PHE A 144 -28.49 -5.49 -4.19
C PHE A 144 -29.90 -5.92 -4.56
N THR A 145 -30.72 -6.20 -3.55
CA THR A 145 -32.16 -6.40 -3.75
C THR A 145 -32.88 -5.08 -4.05
N SER A 146 -32.40 -3.96 -3.48
CA SER A 146 -32.94 -2.62 -3.79
C SER A 146 -32.39 -2.07 -5.09
N LYS A 147 -33.29 -1.72 -6.03
CA LYS A 147 -32.98 -1.13 -7.34
C LYS A 147 -32.34 0.27 -7.25
N ASN A 148 -32.54 0.97 -6.14
CA ASN A 148 -32.05 2.34 -5.93
C ASN A 148 -30.65 2.37 -5.29
N SER A 149 -30.09 1.19 -4.98
CA SER A 149 -28.75 1.04 -4.41
C SER A 149 -27.69 1.51 -5.40
N ARG A 150 -26.61 2.10 -4.87
CA ARG A 150 -25.54 2.63 -5.71
C ARG A 150 -24.20 2.59 -5.01
N VAL A 151 -23.18 2.23 -5.78
CA VAL A 151 -21.77 2.27 -5.37
C VAL A 151 -21.11 3.48 -6.02
N ASN A 152 -20.46 4.30 -5.21
CA ASN A 152 -19.80 5.52 -5.64
C ASN A 152 -18.38 5.58 -5.08
N PHE A 153 -17.41 5.92 -5.93
CA PHE A 153 -16.02 6.15 -5.55
C PHE A 153 -15.77 7.64 -5.36
N TYR A 154 -15.19 8.02 -4.23
CA TYR A 154 -14.90 9.40 -3.87
C TYR A 154 -13.41 9.61 -3.66
N ARG A 155 -12.76 10.29 -4.61
CA ARG A 155 -11.44 10.91 -4.41
C ARG A 155 -11.57 12.31 -3.79
N ASN A 156 -12.67 13.00 -4.09
CA ASN A 156 -13.06 14.29 -3.51
C ASN A 156 -14.44 14.13 -2.89
N VAL A 157 -14.63 14.59 -1.65
CA VAL A 157 -15.89 14.44 -0.91
C VAL A 157 -17.09 15.14 -1.56
N ASN A 158 -16.87 16.18 -2.36
CA ASN A 158 -17.95 16.99 -2.91
C ASN A 158 -18.60 16.33 -4.13
N LYS A 159 -17.86 15.47 -4.85
CA LYS A 159 -18.35 14.83 -6.08
C LYS A 159 -17.72 13.45 -6.26
N PRO A 160 -18.53 12.40 -6.51
CA PRO A 160 -17.99 11.08 -6.80
C PRO A 160 -17.19 11.12 -8.11
N SER A 161 -16.03 10.46 -8.08
CA SER A 161 -15.14 10.29 -9.22
C SER A 161 -15.64 9.21 -10.17
N ARG A 162 -16.35 8.20 -9.64
CA ARG A 162 -17.02 7.16 -10.42
C ARG A 162 -18.33 6.78 -9.74
N LYS A 163 -19.40 6.62 -10.52
CA LYS A 163 -20.68 6.05 -10.09
C LYS A 163 -20.88 4.73 -10.82
N CYS A 164 -21.19 3.66 -10.11
CA CYS A 164 -21.41 2.35 -10.70
C CYS A 164 -22.91 2.11 -10.92
N LYS A 165 -23.23 1.33 -11.96
CA LYS A 165 -24.57 0.80 -12.13
C LYS A 165 -24.82 -0.29 -11.07
N PRO A 166 -26.03 -0.38 -10.48
CA PRO A 166 -26.35 -1.44 -9.55
C PRO A 166 -26.25 -2.81 -10.24
N ASN A 167 -25.86 -3.84 -9.50
CA ASN A 167 -25.81 -5.24 -9.96
C ASN A 167 -24.88 -5.50 -11.15
N HIS A 168 -23.89 -4.62 -11.36
CA HIS A 168 -22.85 -4.79 -12.37
C HIS A 168 -21.46 -4.65 -11.75
N PRO A 169 -20.50 -5.47 -12.20
CA PRO A 169 -19.10 -5.28 -11.87
C PRO A 169 -18.62 -3.87 -12.21
N CYS A 170 -17.84 -3.28 -11.33
CA CYS A 170 -17.33 -1.94 -11.47
C CYS A 170 -15.87 -1.91 -11.01
N SER A 171 -15.03 -1.21 -11.75
CA SER A 171 -13.64 -0.99 -11.38
C SER A 171 -13.33 0.51 -11.29
N TYR A 172 -12.40 0.85 -10.39
CA TYR A 172 -11.88 2.19 -10.25
C TYR A 172 -10.42 2.15 -9.82
N SER A 173 -9.58 2.94 -10.49
CA SER A 173 -8.16 3.08 -10.18
C SER A 173 -7.80 4.55 -10.00
N SER A 174 -6.84 4.83 -9.12
CA SER A 174 -6.41 6.19 -8.80
C SER A 174 -4.98 6.22 -8.27
N SER A 175 -4.25 7.29 -8.58
CA SER A 175 -2.94 7.59 -7.98
C SER A 175 -3.06 8.27 -6.60
N LYS A 176 -4.28 8.61 -6.17
CA LYS A 176 -4.56 9.20 -4.86
C LYS A 176 -5.55 8.32 -4.10
N PRO A 177 -5.53 8.35 -2.75
CA PRO A 177 -6.51 7.63 -1.95
C PRO A 177 -7.94 8.04 -2.34
N PHE A 178 -8.84 7.07 -2.25
CA PHE A 178 -10.27 7.25 -2.38
C PHE A 178 -10.99 6.40 -1.33
N PHE A 179 -12.26 6.71 -1.09
CA PHE A 179 -13.16 5.85 -0.34
C PHE A 179 -14.37 5.48 -1.19
N ILE A 180 -15.06 4.43 -0.79
CA ILE A 180 -16.23 3.89 -1.49
C ILE A 180 -17.44 4.15 -0.62
N ARG A 181 -18.52 4.65 -1.21
CA ARG A 181 -19.82 4.75 -0.55
C ARG A 181 -20.80 3.80 -1.23
N VAL A 182 -21.40 2.93 -0.43
CA VAL A 182 -22.54 2.10 -0.82
C VAL A 182 -23.78 2.69 -0.17
N SER A 183 -24.69 3.22 -0.97
CA SER A 183 -25.84 3.99 -0.48
C SER A 183 -27.18 3.42 -0.91
N ASN A 184 -28.22 3.76 -0.16
CA ASN A 184 -29.60 3.29 -0.30
C ASN A 184 -29.74 1.77 -0.11
N ILE A 185 -28.93 1.20 0.80
CA ILE A 185 -28.91 -0.25 1.10
C ILE A 185 -29.60 -0.61 2.42
N THR A 186 -30.00 0.37 3.23
CA THR A 186 -30.72 0.14 4.49
C THR A 186 -31.94 -0.75 4.27
N GLY A 187 -32.06 -1.80 5.08
CA GLY A 187 -33.16 -2.76 4.99
C GLY A 187 -33.07 -3.75 3.83
N SER A 188 -32.05 -3.66 2.98
CA SER A 188 -31.88 -4.53 1.81
C SER A 188 -30.82 -5.60 2.04
N GLU A 189 -30.96 -6.72 1.33
CA GLU A 189 -29.89 -7.71 1.19
C GLU A 189 -28.79 -7.16 0.27
N VAL A 190 -27.55 -7.41 0.67
CA VAL A 190 -26.34 -6.96 -0.03
C VAL A 190 -25.33 -8.10 -0.06
N THR A 191 -24.89 -8.44 -1.28
CA THR A 191 -23.78 -9.35 -1.52
C THR A 191 -22.74 -8.65 -2.37
N MET A 192 -21.50 -8.59 -1.91
CA MET A 192 -20.47 -7.76 -2.52
C MET A 192 -19.12 -8.46 -2.48
N LYS A 193 -18.60 -8.79 -3.65
CA LYS A 193 -17.24 -9.30 -3.84
C LYS A 193 -16.33 -8.12 -4.16
N MET A 194 -15.25 -7.97 -3.41
CA MET A 194 -14.33 -6.84 -3.59
C MET A 194 -12.90 -7.34 -3.68
N ILE A 195 -12.16 -6.77 -4.62
CA ILE A 195 -10.71 -6.89 -4.70
C ILE A 195 -10.14 -5.48 -4.58
N TYR A 196 -9.40 -5.21 -3.52
CA TYR A 196 -8.71 -3.94 -3.29
C TYR A 196 -7.20 -4.16 -3.47
N LYS A 197 -6.59 -3.42 -4.39
CA LYS A 197 -5.17 -3.49 -4.72
C LYS A 197 -4.49 -2.15 -4.46
N ILE A 198 -3.26 -2.19 -3.99
CA ILE A 198 -2.42 -1.02 -3.79
C ILE A 198 -1.00 -1.29 -4.25
N LYS A 199 -0.27 -0.22 -4.57
CA LYS A 199 1.16 -0.29 -4.83
C LYS A 199 1.89 0.59 -3.83
N LYS A 200 2.62 -0.02 -2.90
CA LYS A 200 3.44 0.70 -1.91
C LYS A 200 4.90 0.76 -2.36
N SER A 201 5.58 1.80 -1.90
CA SER A 201 7.04 1.87 -1.95
C SER A 201 7.59 1.28 -0.64
N GLY A 202 7.96 0.00 -0.66
CA GLY A 202 8.56 -0.70 0.48
C GLY A 202 8.08 -2.14 0.62
N SER A 203 8.93 -2.97 1.23
CA SER A 203 8.78 -4.44 1.32
C SER A 203 8.34 -4.93 2.70
N LYS A 204 7.91 -4.05 3.60
CA LYS A 204 7.51 -4.48 4.94
C LYS A 204 6.09 -5.05 4.88
N PRO A 205 5.90 -6.36 5.13
CA PRO A 205 4.58 -6.94 5.15
C PRO A 205 3.74 -6.19 6.18
N ASN A 206 2.52 -5.86 5.78
CA ASN A 206 1.51 -5.27 6.63
C ASN A 206 0.36 -6.25 6.77
N ASP A 207 -0.29 -6.21 7.92
CA ASP A 207 -1.51 -6.96 8.13
C ASP A 207 -2.55 -6.52 7.10
N CYS A 208 -3.19 -7.51 6.51
CA CYS A 208 -4.26 -7.35 5.56
C CYS A 208 -5.57 -7.63 6.29
N ALA A 209 -6.49 -6.68 6.26
CA ALA A 209 -7.71 -6.76 7.03
C ALA A 209 -8.83 -5.91 6.44
N PHE A 210 -10.06 -6.43 6.57
CA PHE A 210 -11.30 -5.68 6.41
C PHE A 210 -12.01 -5.66 7.76
N ARG A 211 -12.17 -4.48 8.36
CA ARG A 211 -12.69 -4.33 9.73
C ARG A 211 -13.68 -3.17 9.83
N PRO A 212 -14.72 -3.25 10.68
CA PRO A 212 -15.52 -2.08 11.02
C PRO A 212 -14.64 -1.03 11.71
N ILE A 213 -14.89 0.24 11.44
CA ILE A 213 -14.18 1.35 12.07
C ILE A 213 -14.97 1.78 13.33
N PRO A 214 -14.44 1.60 14.54
CA PRO A 214 -15.03 2.16 15.75
C PRO A 214 -15.04 3.69 15.72
N TYR A 215 -15.88 4.28 16.55
CA TYR A 215 -16.04 5.73 16.62
C TYR A 215 -16.05 6.26 18.04
N LEU A 216 -15.61 7.51 18.19
CA LEU A 216 -15.60 8.24 19.45
C LEU A 216 -16.67 9.33 19.40
N ILE A 217 -17.57 9.32 20.37
CA ILE A 217 -18.53 10.41 20.63
C ILE A 217 -18.30 10.90 22.06
N ASP A 218 -17.97 12.18 22.19
CA ASP A 218 -17.79 12.86 23.47
C ASP A 218 -16.79 12.21 24.46
N GLY A 219 -15.85 11.40 23.96
CA GLY A 219 -14.86 10.68 24.77
C GLY A 219 -15.15 9.19 24.94
N THR A 220 -16.35 8.74 24.60
CA THR A 220 -16.77 7.34 24.73
C THR A 220 -16.50 6.58 23.44
N HIS A 221 -15.89 5.41 23.58
CA HIS A 221 -15.62 4.49 22.47
C HIS A 221 -16.86 3.65 22.16
N HIS A 222 -17.24 3.60 20.89
CA HIS A 222 -18.34 2.80 20.40
C HIS A 222 -17.88 1.93 19.22
N THR A 223 -18.28 0.65 19.25
CA THR A 223 -18.10 -0.25 18.12
C THR A 223 -19.41 -0.32 17.35
N PRO A 224 -19.42 -0.11 16.03
CA PRO A 224 -20.65 -0.22 15.25
C PRO A 224 -21.17 -1.66 15.31
N VAL A 225 -22.46 -1.81 15.57
CA VAL A 225 -23.14 -3.11 15.48
C VAL A 225 -23.33 -3.43 14.00
N THR A 226 -22.70 -4.50 13.53
CA THR A 226 -22.78 -4.91 12.12
C THR A 226 -23.35 -6.32 12.01
N ASN A 227 -24.35 -6.48 11.14
CA ASN A 227 -24.87 -7.79 10.73
C ASN A 227 -24.22 -8.25 9.41
N MET A 228 -23.04 -7.73 9.09
CA MET A 228 -22.30 -8.09 7.88
C MET A 228 -21.39 -9.27 8.17
N LYS A 229 -21.56 -10.33 7.38
CA LYS A 229 -20.68 -11.50 7.38
C LYS A 229 -19.62 -11.27 6.32
N VAL A 230 -18.35 -11.22 6.74
CA VAL A 230 -17.20 -11.18 5.86
C VAL A 230 -16.70 -12.61 5.68
N LYS A 231 -16.55 -13.05 4.44
CA LYS A 231 -16.06 -14.38 4.07
C LYS A 231 -14.91 -14.28 3.08
N ASP A 232 -14.16 -15.37 2.94
CA ASP A 232 -13.17 -15.58 1.89
C ASP A 232 -12.15 -14.45 1.79
N ILE A 233 -11.67 -13.98 2.95
CA ILE A 233 -10.61 -12.98 3.02
C ILE A 233 -9.31 -13.64 2.56
N VAL A 234 -8.85 -13.27 1.37
CA VAL A 234 -7.58 -13.71 0.80
C VAL A 234 -6.67 -12.50 0.67
N CYS A 235 -5.49 -12.60 1.26
CA CYS A 235 -4.48 -11.55 1.26
C CYS A 235 -3.34 -11.95 0.34
N PHE A 236 -3.02 -11.08 -0.61
CA PHE A 236 -1.88 -11.24 -1.50
C PHE A 236 -0.78 -10.30 -1.03
N SER A 237 0.38 -10.86 -0.77
CA SER A 237 1.59 -10.11 -0.40
C SER A 237 2.34 -9.64 -1.65
N ALA A 238 3.07 -8.52 -1.53
CA ALA A 238 3.94 -8.09 -2.63
C ALA A 238 5.05 -9.13 -2.92
N SER A 239 5.46 -9.90 -1.90
CA SER A 239 6.44 -10.96 -2.05
C SER A 239 5.96 -12.13 -2.89
N GLU A 240 4.67 -12.46 -2.87
CA GLU A 240 4.11 -13.54 -3.69
C GLU A 240 4.09 -13.18 -5.17
N GLU A 241 3.80 -11.91 -5.51
CA GLU A 241 3.89 -11.43 -6.89
C GLU A 241 5.33 -11.53 -7.42
N TRP A 242 6.31 -11.06 -6.63
CA TRP A 242 7.73 -11.18 -6.99
C TRP A 242 8.21 -12.62 -7.09
N ARG A 243 7.76 -13.51 -6.19
CA ARG A 243 8.07 -14.94 -6.26
C ARG A 243 7.48 -15.58 -7.50
N SER A 244 6.23 -15.26 -7.85
CA SER A 244 5.59 -15.77 -9.07
C SER A 244 6.36 -15.33 -10.31
N LEU A 245 6.69 -14.04 -10.41
CA LEU A 245 7.51 -13.51 -11.51
C LEU A 245 8.88 -14.17 -11.60
N LEU A 246 9.56 -14.38 -10.46
CA LEU A 246 10.85 -15.04 -10.42
C LEU A 246 10.74 -16.53 -10.83
N THR A 247 9.73 -17.25 -10.34
CA THR A 247 9.49 -18.65 -10.71
C THR A 247 9.21 -18.77 -12.22
N ILE A 248 8.39 -17.89 -12.79
CA ILE A 248 8.14 -17.84 -14.23
C ILE A 248 9.43 -17.52 -14.99
N GLY A 249 10.20 -16.53 -14.54
CA GLY A 249 11.48 -16.15 -15.15
C GLY A 249 12.50 -17.30 -15.15
N VAL A 250 12.61 -18.03 -14.04
CA VAL A 250 13.46 -19.23 -13.92
C VAL A 250 12.96 -20.33 -14.85
N ALA A 251 11.65 -20.61 -14.89
CA ALA A 251 11.08 -21.63 -15.76
C ALA A 251 11.33 -21.31 -17.25
N VAL A 252 11.15 -20.06 -17.67
CA VAL A 252 11.44 -19.61 -19.04
C VAL A 252 12.94 -19.77 -19.34
N SER A 253 13.81 -19.40 -18.41
CA SER A 253 15.27 -19.53 -18.59
C SER A 253 15.70 -20.99 -18.77
N ILE A 254 15.13 -21.91 -17.98
CA ILE A 254 15.40 -23.35 -18.11
C ILE A 254 14.94 -23.87 -19.48
N ILE A 255 13.74 -23.49 -19.93
CA ILE A 255 13.21 -23.90 -21.24
C ILE A 255 14.15 -23.41 -22.36
N VAL A 256 14.61 -22.16 -22.28
CA VAL A 256 15.55 -21.59 -23.26
C VAL A 256 16.87 -22.36 -23.28
N ILE A 257 17.45 -22.67 -22.11
CA ILE A 257 18.68 -23.46 -22.01
C ILE A 257 18.48 -24.86 -22.62
N LEU A 258 17.36 -25.52 -22.34
CA LEU A 258 17.06 -26.84 -22.90
C LEU A 258 16.91 -26.81 -24.43
N ILE A 259 16.27 -25.77 -24.99
CA ILE A 259 16.17 -25.58 -26.44
C ILE A 259 17.58 -25.42 -27.05
N PHE A 260 18.43 -24.59 -26.45
CA PHE A 260 19.81 -24.40 -26.93
C PHE A 260 20.64 -25.68 -26.84
N ALA A 261 20.51 -26.44 -25.74
CA ALA A 261 21.18 -27.72 -25.59
C ALA A 261 20.71 -28.74 -26.64
N ALA A 262 19.40 -28.80 -26.93
CA ALA A 262 18.86 -29.66 -27.98
C ALA A 262 19.38 -29.26 -29.37
N LEU A 263 19.37 -27.96 -29.70
CA LEU A 263 19.89 -27.45 -30.97
C LEU A 263 21.39 -27.73 -31.15
N GLN A 264 22.16 -27.68 -30.06
CA GLN A 264 23.57 -28.09 -30.06
C GLN A 264 23.71 -29.59 -30.28
N GLY A 265 22.88 -30.42 -29.63
CA GLY A 265 22.87 -31.87 -29.82
C GLY A 265 22.49 -32.31 -31.25
N PHE A 266 21.63 -31.56 -31.93
CA PHE A 266 21.29 -31.77 -33.35
C PHE A 266 22.30 -31.19 -34.33
N GLY A 267 23.36 -30.52 -33.85
CA GLY A 267 24.39 -29.90 -34.71
C GLY A 267 23.93 -28.64 -35.45
N CYS A 268 22.75 -28.10 -35.12
CA CYS A 268 22.24 -26.86 -35.72
C CYS A 268 23.01 -25.62 -35.24
N ILE A 269 23.58 -25.68 -34.03
CA ILE A 269 24.34 -24.57 -33.42
C ILE A 269 25.63 -25.15 -32.83
N ASN A 270 26.78 -24.57 -33.18
CA ASN A 270 28.05 -24.88 -32.55
C ASN A 270 28.42 -23.73 -31.59
N PHE A 271 28.07 -23.87 -30.30
CA PHE A 271 28.40 -22.85 -29.31
C PHE A 271 29.91 -22.65 -29.16
N PHE A 272 30.73 -23.66 -29.48
CA PHE A 272 32.17 -23.55 -29.43
C PHE A 272 32.68 -22.43 -30.35
N SER A 273 32.19 -22.36 -31.59
CA SER A 273 32.61 -21.30 -32.54
C SER A 273 32.14 -19.89 -32.15
N LEU A 274 31.02 -19.78 -31.41
CA LEU A 274 30.50 -18.51 -30.90
C LEU A 274 31.32 -17.96 -29.72
N PHE A 275 31.83 -18.81 -28.83
CA PHE A 275 32.66 -18.39 -27.69
C PHE A 275 34.16 -18.37 -27.99
N THR A 276 34.63 -19.11 -28.99
CA THR A 276 36.04 -19.06 -29.46
C THR A 276 36.25 -18.11 -30.63
N GLY A 277 35.25 -17.31 -30.99
CA GLY A 277 35.33 -16.31 -32.05
C GLY A 277 36.47 -15.31 -31.81
N GLY A 278 37.63 -15.59 -32.40
CA GLY A 278 38.79 -14.69 -32.46
C GLY A 278 40.09 -15.20 -31.85
N SER A 279 40.21 -16.44 -31.35
CA SER A 279 41.51 -16.88 -30.82
C SER A 279 42.55 -17.09 -31.93
N GLU A 280 42.18 -17.67 -33.07
CA GLU A 280 43.16 -17.93 -34.15
C GLU A 280 43.73 -16.65 -34.77
N ASP A 281 42.91 -15.62 -35.01
CA ASP A 281 43.39 -14.35 -35.55
C ASP A 281 44.18 -13.55 -34.50
N ARG A 282 43.80 -13.64 -33.22
CA ARG A 282 44.52 -12.97 -32.12
C ARG A 282 45.89 -13.60 -31.85
N PHE A 283 46.02 -14.92 -32.00
CA PHE A 283 47.32 -15.61 -31.94
C PHE A 283 48.16 -15.40 -33.21
N LYS A 284 47.55 -15.25 -34.39
CA LYS A 284 48.28 -14.81 -35.60
C LYS A 284 48.84 -13.39 -35.45
N ALA A 285 48.09 -12.47 -34.83
CA ALA A 285 48.56 -11.12 -34.55
C ALA A 285 49.73 -11.10 -33.53
N LEU A 286 49.74 -12.01 -32.54
CA LEU A 286 50.86 -12.17 -31.61
C LEU A 286 52.10 -12.81 -32.26
N LYS A 287 51.93 -13.75 -33.20
CA LYS A 287 53.03 -14.30 -34.00
C LYS A 287 53.62 -13.33 -35.01
N ALA A 288 52.87 -12.30 -35.41
CA ALA A 288 53.34 -11.25 -36.30
C ALA A 288 54.16 -10.16 -35.57
N ASN A 289 54.32 -10.26 -34.24
CA ASN A 289 55.15 -9.32 -33.48
C ASN A 289 56.63 -9.71 -33.61
N PRO A 290 57.47 -8.95 -34.34
CA PRO A 290 58.86 -9.30 -34.62
C PRO A 290 59.75 -9.35 -33.37
N PHE A 291 59.28 -8.85 -32.23
CA PHE A 291 60.01 -8.79 -30.97
C PHE A 291 59.80 -10.00 -30.05
N ALA A 292 58.91 -10.94 -30.40
CA ALA A 292 58.68 -12.13 -29.58
C ALA A 292 59.88 -13.10 -29.54
N GLY A 293 60.79 -13.01 -30.51
CA GLY A 293 62.05 -13.76 -30.53
C GLY A 293 63.15 -13.14 -29.65
N GLU A 294 63.14 -11.83 -29.42
CA GLU A 294 64.18 -11.14 -28.65
C GLU A 294 64.01 -11.38 -27.14
N LEU A 295 62.77 -11.43 -26.64
CA LEU A 295 62.49 -11.75 -25.23
C LEU A 295 62.94 -13.18 -24.84
N ALA A 296 62.86 -14.14 -25.77
CA ALA A 296 63.34 -15.50 -25.54
C ALA A 296 64.88 -15.62 -25.56
N GLN A 297 65.58 -14.67 -26.20
CA GLN A 297 67.05 -14.60 -26.16
C GLN A 297 67.56 -13.84 -24.93
N GLU A 298 66.83 -12.84 -24.44
CA GLU A 298 67.16 -12.14 -23.19
C GLU A 298 67.03 -13.10 -21.98
N GLU A 299 65.98 -13.93 -21.94
CA GLU A 299 65.77 -14.91 -20.86
C GLU A 299 66.82 -16.04 -20.88
N ALA A 300 67.35 -16.40 -22.06
CA ALA A 300 68.46 -17.36 -22.17
C ALA A 300 69.83 -16.77 -21.81
N ALA A 301 70.00 -15.45 -21.92
CA ALA A 301 71.24 -14.75 -21.55
C ALA A 301 71.34 -14.49 -20.04
N GLU A 302 70.23 -14.27 -19.33
CA GLU A 302 70.22 -14.14 -17.87
C GLU A 302 70.57 -15.45 -17.14
N ILE A 303 70.13 -16.60 -17.65
CA ILE A 303 70.42 -17.91 -17.03
C ILE A 303 71.92 -18.29 -17.16
N GLY A 304 72.62 -17.77 -18.17
CA GLY A 304 74.05 -18.03 -18.37
C GLY A 304 75.00 -17.27 -17.42
N HIS A 305 74.50 -16.27 -16.69
CA HIS A 305 75.32 -15.43 -15.80
C HIS A 305 75.25 -15.83 -14.31
N GLU A 306 74.35 -16.72 -13.90
CA GLU A 306 74.24 -17.22 -12.53
C GLU A 306 75.17 -18.42 -12.22
N GLU A 307 75.88 -18.97 -13.20
CA GLU A 307 76.77 -20.13 -13.01
C GLU A 307 78.27 -19.76 -12.83
N GLN A 308 78.57 -18.50 -12.46
CA GLN A 308 79.92 -18.04 -12.07
C GLN A 308 79.94 -17.04 -10.91
N ALA A 309 79.06 -17.20 -9.92
CA ALA A 309 79.15 -16.52 -8.62
C ALA A 309 79.20 -17.53 -7.46
#